data_AF-A0A061A2Y9-F1
#
_entry.id   AF-A0A061A2Y9-F1
#
_cell.length_a   1.000
_cell.length_b   1.000
_cell.length_c   1.000
_cell.angle_alpha   90.00
_cell.angle_beta   90.00
_cell.angle_gamma   90.00
#
_symmetry.space_group_name_H-M   'P 1'
#
loop_
_entity.id
_entity.type
_entity.pdbx_description
1 polymer ?
#
loop_
_entity_poly.entity_id
_entity_poly.type
_entity_poly.pdbx_seq_one_letter_code
_entity_poly.pdbx_strand_id
1 'polypeptide(L)'
;LFSSLPHSDRSARYYYYWHLRKQVLLSQCIQREEAYFLLAAFALQADMGNFKRNKHFGKYFEPEAYFPPWVIAKRGRDYILRHIPNMHKDQFALTASEAYLKYIKECSLLDDVTVHYYRLYKVSSQPGHTQTHTHTHTHTHTHTHTHTHTHTHKTN
;
A
#
# COMPACT_ATOMS: atom_id res chain seq x y z
N LEU A 1 -2.96 -1.44 -36.39
CA LEU A 1 -1.87 -0.51 -36.02
C LEU A 1 -1.87 -0.32 -34.50
N PHE A 2 -1.43 -1.36 -33.77
CA PHE A 2 -1.27 -1.33 -32.32
C PHE A 2 0.20 -1.04 -32.01
N SER A 3 0.60 0.24 -32.03
CA SER A 3 2.00 0.58 -31.79
C SER A 3 2.19 2.08 -31.49
N SER A 4 1.68 2.56 -30.35
CA SER A 4 2.12 3.84 -29.77
C SER A 4 1.52 4.10 -28.39
N LEU A 5 1.76 3.20 -27.42
CA LEU A 5 1.80 3.61 -26.02
C LEU A 5 3.28 3.89 -25.68
N PRO A 6 3.63 5.15 -25.34
CA PRO A 6 5.01 5.59 -25.35
C PRO A 6 5.77 4.89 -24.23
N HIS A 7 6.96 4.39 -24.56
CA HIS A 7 7.83 3.67 -23.64
C HIS A 7 8.27 4.54 -22.44
N SER A 8 8.04 5.86 -22.50
CA SER A 8 8.22 6.82 -21.40
C SER A 8 7.28 6.56 -20.20
N ASP A 9 6.13 5.97 -20.43
CA ASP A 9 5.14 5.71 -19.38
C ASP A 9 5.56 4.50 -18.52
N ARG A 10 5.94 3.35 -19.12
CA ARG A 10 6.27 2.13 -18.36
C ARG A 10 7.41 2.32 -17.36
N SER A 11 8.47 3.04 -17.74
CA SER A 11 9.62 3.30 -16.85
C SER A 11 9.27 4.26 -15.72
N ALA A 12 8.51 5.33 -16.00
CA ALA A 12 8.04 6.25 -14.97
C ALA A 12 7.14 5.54 -13.94
N ARG A 13 6.23 4.68 -14.42
CA ARG A 13 5.37 3.86 -13.56
C ARG A 13 6.17 2.92 -12.66
N TYR A 14 7.21 2.29 -13.20
CA TYR A 14 8.09 1.42 -12.44
C TYR A 14 8.80 2.18 -11.31
N TYR A 15 9.43 3.33 -11.59
CA TYR A 15 10.12 4.11 -10.56
C TYR A 15 9.16 4.65 -9.51
N TYR A 16 7.97 5.07 -9.92
CA TYR A 16 6.95 5.54 -9.00
C TYR A 16 6.40 4.41 -8.11
N TYR A 17 6.10 3.26 -8.70
CA TYR A 17 5.76 2.05 -7.95
C TYR A 17 6.84 1.71 -6.91
N TRP A 18 8.12 1.73 -7.31
CA TRP A 18 9.23 1.46 -6.41
C TRP A 18 9.33 2.47 -5.27
N HIS A 19 9.08 3.75 -5.54
CA HIS A 19 9.00 4.78 -4.51
C HIS A 19 7.88 4.49 -3.50
N LEU A 20 6.67 4.19 -3.99
CA LEU A 20 5.53 3.87 -3.13
C LEU A 20 5.76 2.62 -2.30
N ARG A 21 6.45 1.59 -2.81
CA ARG A 21 6.82 0.41 -2.00
C ARG A 21 7.58 0.81 -0.73
N LYS A 22 8.55 1.72 -0.86
CA LYS A 22 9.32 2.21 0.30
C LYS A 22 8.43 2.94 1.30
N GLN A 23 7.48 3.75 0.83
CA GLN A 23 6.54 4.45 1.70
C GLN A 23 5.57 3.49 2.38
N VAL A 24 5.05 2.49 1.66
CA VAL A 24 4.14 1.47 2.21
C VAL A 24 4.82 0.69 3.33
N LEU A 25 6.09 0.31 3.21
CA LEU A 25 6.80 -0.39 4.29
C LEU A 25 6.94 0.45 5.58
N LEU A 26 6.87 1.77 5.47
CA LEU A 26 6.91 2.70 6.60
C LEU A 26 5.51 3.10 7.09
N SER A 27 4.46 2.81 6.31
CA SER A 27 3.09 3.21 6.58
C SER A 27 2.56 2.59 7.88
N GLN A 28 1.76 3.39 8.60
CA GLN A 28 1.13 3.05 9.86
C GLN A 28 -0.40 3.18 9.77
N CYS A 29 -0.98 3.07 8.56
CA CYS A 29 -2.42 3.10 8.37
C CYS A 29 -3.06 1.78 8.84
N ILE A 30 -3.29 1.65 10.15
CA ILE A 30 -3.82 0.42 10.79
C ILE A 30 -5.27 0.14 10.34
N GLN A 31 -6.04 1.18 10.04
CA GLN A 31 -7.46 1.13 9.63
C GLN A 31 -7.68 0.45 8.27
N ARG A 32 -6.62 0.23 7.48
CA ARG A 32 -6.67 -0.35 6.13
C ARG A 32 -5.79 -1.59 6.01
N GLU A 33 -5.76 -2.42 7.05
CA GLU A 33 -4.91 -3.61 7.10
C GLU A 33 -5.05 -4.54 5.88
N GLU A 34 -6.26 -4.76 5.38
CA GLU A 34 -6.52 -5.62 4.22
C GLU A 34 -5.85 -5.11 2.94
N ALA A 35 -5.65 -3.80 2.80
CA ALA A 35 -5.00 -3.19 1.65
C ALA A 35 -3.55 -3.66 1.51
N TYR A 36 -2.83 -3.91 2.60
CA TYR A 36 -1.44 -4.37 2.55
C TYR A 36 -1.31 -5.79 1.98
N PHE A 37 -2.34 -6.63 2.16
CA PHE A 37 -2.36 -7.97 1.56
C PHE A 37 -2.57 -7.89 0.04
N LEU A 38 -3.43 -6.98 -0.42
CA LEU A 38 -3.60 -6.70 -1.86
C LEU A 38 -2.34 -6.10 -2.47
N LEU A 39 -1.73 -5.12 -1.79
CA LEU A 39 -0.46 -4.50 -2.19
C LEU A 39 0.64 -5.56 -2.35
N ALA A 40 0.78 -6.46 -1.38
CA ALA A 40 1.74 -7.56 -1.45
C ALA A 40 1.46 -8.51 -2.64
N ALA A 41 0.19 -8.86 -2.88
CA ALA A 41 -0.18 -9.70 -4.01
C ALA A 41 0.13 -9.04 -5.37
N PHE A 42 -0.17 -7.75 -5.53
CA PHE A 42 0.21 -6.99 -6.73
C PHE A 42 1.72 -6.88 -6.87
N ALA A 43 2.45 -6.68 -5.77
CA ALA A 43 3.91 -6.58 -5.79
C ALA A 43 4.56 -7.91 -6.19
N LEU A 44 4.10 -9.04 -5.68
CA LEU A 44 4.57 -10.37 -6.11
C LEU A 44 4.28 -10.62 -7.59
N GLN A 45 3.10 -10.20 -8.08
CA GLN A 45 2.78 -10.30 -9.50
C GLN A 45 3.69 -9.42 -10.37
N ALA A 46 4.05 -8.24 -9.91
CA ALA A 46 4.99 -7.36 -10.57
C ALA A 46 6.42 -7.94 -10.60
N ASP A 47 6.89 -8.48 -9.49
CA ASP A 47 8.27 -8.96 -9.33
C ASP A 47 8.50 -10.33 -9.99
N MET A 48 7.51 -11.22 -9.90
CA MET A 48 7.67 -12.65 -10.22
C MET A 48 6.75 -13.12 -11.37
N GLY A 49 5.82 -12.26 -11.81
CA GLY A 49 4.81 -12.62 -12.79
C GLY A 49 3.80 -13.64 -12.25
N ASN A 50 3.12 -14.35 -13.17
CA ASN A 50 2.09 -15.33 -12.82
C ASN A 50 2.60 -16.39 -11.86
N PHE A 51 1.78 -16.73 -10.86
CA PHE A 51 2.07 -17.78 -9.90
C PHE A 51 2.36 -19.13 -10.58
N LYS A 52 3.45 -19.79 -10.17
CA LYS A 52 3.85 -21.12 -10.67
C LYS A 52 4.15 -22.04 -9.50
N ARG A 53 3.37 -23.12 -9.35
CA ARG A 53 3.47 -24.07 -8.22
C ARG A 53 4.86 -24.70 -8.06
N ASN A 54 5.60 -24.87 -9.16
CA ASN A 54 6.94 -25.45 -9.17
C ASN A 54 8.06 -24.43 -8.87
N LYS A 55 7.77 -23.13 -8.81
CA LYS A 55 8.75 -22.09 -8.48
C LYS A 55 8.44 -21.40 -7.15
N HIS A 56 7.16 -21.30 -6.82
CA HIS A 56 6.66 -20.50 -5.72
C HIS A 56 6.27 -21.40 -4.53
N PHE A 57 7.25 -22.17 -4.04
CA PHE A 57 7.11 -23.07 -2.89
C PHE A 57 8.30 -22.89 -1.92
N GLY A 58 8.14 -23.27 -0.66
CA GLY A 58 9.19 -23.12 0.35
C GLY A 58 9.47 -21.64 0.68
N LYS A 59 10.73 -21.20 0.56
CA LYS A 59 11.14 -19.78 0.74
C LYS A 59 10.72 -18.94 -0.46
N TYR A 60 9.41 -18.84 -0.66
CA TYR A 60 8.82 -18.21 -1.83
C TYR A 60 9.05 -16.69 -1.84
N PHE A 61 8.77 -16.01 -0.73
CA PHE A 61 9.05 -14.58 -0.55
C PHE A 61 9.31 -14.29 0.93
N GLU A 62 9.93 -13.16 1.22
CA GLU A 62 10.16 -12.67 2.58
C GLU A 62 9.12 -11.61 2.94
N PRO A 63 8.26 -11.82 3.95
CA PRO A 63 7.21 -10.85 4.32
C PRO A 63 7.74 -9.42 4.56
N GLU A 64 8.94 -9.26 5.11
CA GLU A 64 9.58 -7.98 5.40
C GLU A 64 9.82 -7.11 4.16
N ALA A 65 9.92 -7.72 2.97
CA ALA A 65 10.09 -6.99 1.72
C ALA A 65 8.76 -6.44 1.14
N TYR A 66 7.62 -6.85 1.72
CA TYR A 66 6.28 -6.56 1.19
C TYR A 66 5.32 -5.97 2.23
N PHE A 67 5.58 -6.15 3.52
CA PHE A 67 4.70 -5.72 4.61
C PHE A 67 5.40 -4.76 5.58
N PRO A 68 4.67 -3.75 6.10
CA PRO A 68 5.13 -2.97 7.25
C PRO A 68 5.40 -3.88 8.47
N PRO A 69 6.38 -3.55 9.32
CA PRO A 69 6.70 -4.33 10.51
C PRO A 69 5.49 -4.55 11.44
N TRP A 70 4.59 -3.57 11.55
CA TRP A 70 3.41 -3.69 12.41
C TRP A 70 2.42 -4.75 11.91
N VAL A 71 2.27 -4.94 10.59
CA VAL A 71 1.38 -5.97 10.02
C VAL A 71 1.95 -7.35 10.32
N ILE A 72 3.27 -7.52 10.17
CA ILE A 72 3.97 -8.77 10.47
C ILE A 72 3.86 -9.08 11.97
N ALA A 73 4.06 -8.09 12.83
CA ALA A 73 3.90 -8.25 14.27
C ALA A 73 2.46 -8.62 14.67
N LYS A 74 1.45 -8.03 14.01
CA LYS A 74 0.03 -8.25 14.32
C LYS A 74 -0.50 -9.60 13.82
N ARG A 75 -0.16 -10.00 12.59
CA ARG A 75 -0.70 -11.22 11.94
C ARG A 75 0.22 -12.43 12.05
N GLY A 76 1.53 -12.21 12.20
CA GLY A 76 2.55 -13.25 12.22
C GLY A 76 3.00 -13.67 10.82
N ARG A 77 4.27 -14.06 10.73
CA ARG A 77 4.92 -14.49 9.47
C ARG A 77 4.24 -15.72 8.85
N ASP A 78 3.90 -16.72 9.65
CA ASP A 78 3.28 -17.96 9.17
C ASP A 78 1.91 -17.73 8.54
N TYR A 79 1.12 -16.81 9.11
CA TYR A 79 -0.16 -16.43 8.53
C TYR A 79 0.03 -15.81 7.15
N ILE A 80 0.95 -14.85 7.03
CA ILE A 80 1.24 -14.15 5.77
C ILE A 80 1.71 -15.14 4.70
N LEU A 81 2.68 -16.01 5.04
CA LEU A 81 3.25 -17.00 4.12
C LEU A 81 2.21 -18.03 3.64
N ARG A 82 1.19 -18.33 4.45
CA ARG A 82 0.10 -19.25 4.08
C ARG A 82 -0.95 -18.61 3.17
N HIS A 83 -1.27 -17.33 3.37
CA HIS A 83 -2.39 -16.67 2.69
C HIS A 83 -1.98 -15.99 1.39
N ILE A 84 -0.82 -15.35 1.35
CA ILE A 84 -0.39 -14.55 0.20
C ILE A 84 -0.21 -15.34 -1.11
N PRO A 85 0.26 -16.60 -1.11
CA PRO A 85 0.33 -17.38 -2.35
C PRO A 85 -1.03 -17.53 -3.05
N ASN A 86 -2.13 -17.65 -2.31
CA ASN A 86 -3.47 -17.73 -2.88
C ASN A 86 -3.87 -16.39 -3.51
N MET A 87 -3.65 -15.28 -2.81
CA MET A 87 -3.96 -13.95 -3.33
C MET A 87 -3.11 -13.58 -4.56
N HIS A 88 -1.85 -14.02 -4.60
CA HIS A 88 -1.00 -13.86 -5.77
C HIS A 88 -1.48 -14.71 -6.95
N LYS A 89 -1.95 -15.93 -6.71
CA LYS A 89 -2.59 -16.76 -7.74
C LYS A 89 -3.85 -16.08 -8.32
N ASP A 90 -4.60 -15.34 -7.51
CA ASP A 90 -5.78 -14.59 -7.98
C ASP A 90 -5.39 -13.41 -8.90
N GLN A 91 -4.12 -12.98 -8.90
CA GLN A 91 -3.60 -11.94 -9.79
C GLN A 91 -3.16 -12.48 -11.16
N PHE A 92 -3.57 -13.70 -11.51
CA PHE A 92 -3.22 -14.34 -12.77
C PHE A 92 -3.53 -13.48 -13.99
N ALA A 93 -2.66 -13.59 -15.01
CA ALA A 93 -2.72 -12.90 -16.29
C ALA A 93 -2.47 -11.38 -16.24
N LEU A 94 -2.21 -10.78 -15.07
CA LEU A 94 -1.76 -9.40 -15.03
C LEU A 94 -0.31 -9.27 -15.50
N THR A 95 -0.07 -8.35 -16.42
CA THR A 95 1.28 -7.91 -16.76
C THR A 95 1.89 -7.13 -15.59
N ALA A 96 3.22 -7.07 -15.52
CA ALA A 96 3.90 -6.26 -14.50
C ALA A 96 3.43 -4.79 -14.53
N SER A 97 3.18 -4.25 -15.73
CA SER A 97 2.72 -2.86 -15.91
C SER A 97 1.31 -2.60 -15.35
N GLU A 98 0.43 -3.60 -15.40
CA GLU A 98 -0.91 -3.54 -14.81
C GLU A 98 -0.87 -3.76 -13.30
N ALA A 99 0.01 -4.64 -12.83
CA ALA A 99 0.27 -4.85 -11.41
C ALA A 99 0.77 -3.55 -10.75
N TYR A 100 1.71 -2.82 -11.37
CA TYR A 100 2.13 -1.49 -10.91
C TYR A 100 0.95 -0.53 -10.80
N LEU A 101 0.09 -0.48 -11.82
CA LEU A 101 -1.04 0.44 -11.85
C LEU A 101 -2.05 0.13 -10.74
N LYS A 102 -2.36 -1.14 -10.51
CA LYS A 102 -3.24 -1.57 -9.42
C LYS A 102 -2.64 -1.27 -8.05
N TYR A 103 -1.34 -1.53 -7.87
CA TYR A 103 -0.62 -1.17 -6.65
C TYR A 103 -0.72 0.33 -6.35
N ILE A 104 -0.46 1.18 -7.35
CA ILE A 104 -0.50 2.64 -7.21
C ILE A 104 -1.91 3.13 -6.87
N LYS A 105 -2.94 2.56 -7.49
CA LYS A 105 -4.34 2.87 -7.17
C LYS A 105 -4.67 2.52 -5.73
N GLU A 106 -4.25 1.35 -5.27
CA GLU A 106 -4.49 0.90 -3.90
C GLU A 106 -3.76 1.77 -2.86
N CYS A 107 -2.50 2.14 -3.12
CA CYS A 107 -1.78 3.11 -2.29
C CYS A 107 -2.48 4.47 -2.20
N SER A 108 -3.22 4.88 -3.24
CA SER A 108 -3.94 6.17 -3.24
C SER A 108 -5.12 6.18 -2.25
N LEU A 109 -5.48 5.02 -1.70
CA LEU A 109 -6.51 4.85 -0.68
C LEU A 109 -5.94 4.82 0.74
N LEU A 110 -4.61 4.85 0.88
CA LEU A 110 -3.93 4.95 2.17
C LEU A 110 -3.74 6.44 2.50
N ASP A 111 -4.27 6.86 3.66
CA ASP A 111 -4.29 8.27 4.05
C ASP A 111 -2.88 8.85 4.34
N ASP A 112 -1.91 7.98 4.64
CA ASP A 112 -0.53 8.34 4.99
C ASP A 112 0.48 8.13 3.85
N VAL A 113 0.05 7.59 2.71
CA VAL A 113 0.90 7.43 1.52
C VAL A 113 0.57 8.52 0.51
N THR A 114 1.48 9.47 0.35
CA THR A 114 1.30 10.61 -0.57
C THR A 114 1.35 10.19 -2.04
N VAL A 115 0.19 10.04 -2.70
CA VAL A 115 0.11 9.64 -4.12
C VAL A 115 -0.25 10.80 -5.06
N HIS A 116 0.43 11.94 -4.95
CA HIS A 116 0.09 13.15 -5.74
C HIS A 116 0.41 13.02 -7.24
N TYR A 117 1.41 12.22 -7.63
CA TYR A 117 1.91 12.17 -9.01
C TYR A 117 0.90 11.58 -10.01
N TYR A 118 0.22 10.49 -9.67
CA TYR A 118 -0.67 9.78 -10.61
C TYR A 118 -2.06 10.43 -10.79
N ARG A 119 -2.50 11.22 -9.80
CA ARG A 119 -3.77 11.95 -9.90
C ARG A 119 -3.71 12.99 -11.03
N LEU A 120 -2.54 13.60 -11.24
CA LEU A 120 -2.29 14.58 -12.32
C LEU A 120 -2.30 13.95 -13.71
N TYR A 121 -1.74 12.74 -13.89
CA TYR A 121 -1.73 12.05 -15.18
C TYR A 121 -3.09 11.48 -15.59
N LYS A 122 -3.96 11.12 -14.63
CA LYS A 122 -5.32 10.64 -14.95
C LYS A 122 -6.23 11.79 -15.43
N VAL A 123 -6.02 13.02 -14.95
CA VAL A 123 -6.80 14.20 -15.35
C VAL A 123 -6.53 14.60 -16.80
N SER A 124 -5.35 14.28 -17.35
CA SER A 124 -4.97 14.64 -18.73
C SER A 124 -5.50 13.68 -19.81
N SER A 125 -6.18 12.58 -19.45
CA SER A 125 -6.66 11.56 -20.41
C SER A 125 -8.16 11.26 -20.35
N GLN A 126 -8.96 12.07 -19.64
CA GLN A 126 -10.43 12.02 -19.72
C GLN A 126 -11.01 13.44 -19.78
N PRO A 127 -11.55 13.90 -20.93
CA PRO A 127 -12.37 15.10 -20.94
C PRO A 127 -13.75 14.71 -20.39
N GLY A 128 -14.08 15.12 -19.16
CA GLY A 128 -15.48 15.12 -18.73
C GLY A 128 -15.83 14.76 -17.29
N HIS A 129 -14.92 14.83 -16.31
CA HIS A 129 -15.37 14.79 -14.90
C HIS A 129 -14.80 15.96 -14.11
N THR A 130 -15.62 16.98 -13.92
CA THR A 130 -15.43 18.00 -12.89
C THR A 130 -15.49 17.32 -11.52
N GLN A 131 -14.33 17.14 -10.88
CA GLN A 131 -14.28 16.72 -9.49
C GLN A 131 -14.13 17.97 -8.63
N THR A 132 -15.25 18.49 -8.15
CA THR A 132 -15.30 19.54 -7.12
C THR A 132 -14.63 19.00 -5.87
N HIS A 133 -13.39 19.43 -5.60
CA HIS A 133 -12.71 19.13 -4.35
C HIS A 133 -13.25 20.05 -3.25
N THR A 134 -14.25 19.58 -2.52
CA THR A 134 -14.58 20.13 -1.19
C THR A 134 -13.59 19.55 -0.19
N HIS A 135 -12.53 20.30 0.11
CA HIS A 135 -11.66 19.99 1.23
C HIS A 135 -12.34 20.42 2.54
N THR A 136 -12.98 19.48 3.22
CA THR A 136 -13.44 19.65 4.61
C THR A 136 -12.26 19.34 5.54
N HIS A 137 -11.62 20.36 6.10
CA HIS A 137 -10.71 20.18 7.24
C HIS A 137 -11.52 20.38 8.53
N THR A 138 -11.80 19.28 9.23
CA THR A 138 -12.43 19.28 10.56
C THR A 138 -11.37 19.54 11.64
N HIS A 139 -11.70 20.45 12.55
CA HIS A 139 -10.85 20.94 13.63
C HIS A 139 -10.28 19.84 14.53
N THR A 140 -9.03 20.07 14.95
CA THR A 140 -8.27 19.28 15.92
C THR A 140 -8.81 19.52 17.33
N HIS A 141 -9.18 18.45 18.06
CA HIS A 141 -9.45 18.54 19.49
C HIS A 141 -8.17 18.31 20.30
N THR A 142 -7.85 19.29 21.14
CA THR A 142 -6.80 19.28 22.16
C THR A 142 -7.21 18.40 23.34
N HIS A 143 -6.38 17.43 23.72
CA HIS A 143 -6.52 16.75 25.01
C HIS A 143 -5.67 17.44 26.07
N THR A 144 -6.33 17.98 27.10
CA THR A 144 -5.71 18.48 28.33
C THR A 144 -5.62 17.33 29.33
N HIS A 145 -4.40 16.97 29.76
CA HIS A 145 -4.20 16.03 30.87
C HIS A 145 -4.25 16.78 32.20
N THR A 146 -5.18 16.40 33.08
CA THR A 146 -5.22 16.83 34.48
C THR A 146 -4.42 15.84 35.33
N HIS A 147 -3.33 16.29 35.94
CA HIS A 147 -2.61 15.52 36.96
C HIS A 147 -3.25 15.76 38.34
N THR A 148 -3.76 14.70 38.97
CA THR A 148 -4.17 14.71 40.38
C THR A 148 -2.95 14.45 41.25
N HIS A 149 -2.56 15.41 42.08
CA HIS A 149 -1.53 15.24 43.11
C HIS A 149 -2.18 14.71 44.40
N THR A 150 -1.84 13.48 44.78
CA THR A 150 -2.22 12.92 46.09
C THR A 150 -1.27 13.44 47.16
N HIS A 151 -1.77 14.29 48.06
CA HIS A 151 -1.01 14.76 49.22
C HIS A 151 -1.07 13.69 50.32
N THR A 152 0.08 13.07 50.63
CA THR A 152 0.20 12.15 51.76
C THR A 152 0.54 12.96 53.00
N HIS A 153 -0.40 13.09 53.95
CA HIS A 153 -0.10 13.61 55.28
C HIS A 153 0.70 12.56 56.07
N LYS A 154 1.95 12.89 56.41
CA LYS A 154 2.70 12.20 57.47
C LYS A 154 2.43 12.92 58.78
N THR A 155 1.75 12.27 59.70
CA THR A 155 1.73 12.63 61.12
C THR A 155 2.73 11.75 61.85
N ASN A 156 3.84 12.34 62.29
CA ASN A 156 4.51 12.01 63.56
C ASN A 156 5.48 13.13 63.93
#